data_AF-A0A9D7AGB1-F1
#
_entry.id   AF-A0A9D7AGB1-F1
#
_cell.length_a   1.000
_cell.length_b   1.000
_cell.length_c   1.000
_cell.angle_alpha   90.00
_cell.angle_beta   90.00
_cell.angle_gamma   90.00
#
_symmetry.space_group_name_H-M   'P 1'
#
loop_
_entity.id
_entity.type
_entity.pdbx_description
1 polymer ?
#
loop_
_entity_poly.entity_id
_entity_poly.type
_entity_poly.pdbx_seq_one_letter_code
_entity_poly.pdbx_strand_id
1 'polypeptide(L)'
;MKKQPDVSAEELVAQLKATGMQLPAWMTDIDHIKNGEPLTREELLEFAEIHVGQRRATLALRYLILCGERFGKQYGGYVFQHDNVIIQIDQNIIETLLQAQVESAILEHPEADGYISVMRFYMMSEQKLEQESSNWLNDFIDEFLTEGSTLLLSGNLQQPTELH
;
A
#
# COMPACT_ATOMS: atom_id res chain seq x y z
N MET A 1 23.47 14.13 -14.80
CA MET A 1 22.72 14.41 -13.56
C MET A 1 21.92 15.68 -13.78
N LYS A 2 20.58 15.63 -13.72
CA LYS A 2 19.77 16.86 -13.70
C LYS A 2 20.09 17.58 -12.38
N LYS A 3 20.45 18.87 -12.42
CA LYS A 3 20.59 19.69 -11.20
C LYS A 3 19.30 19.55 -10.41
N GLN A 4 19.39 19.12 -9.15
CA GLN A 4 18.27 19.26 -8.22
C GLN A 4 17.87 20.74 -8.21
N PRO A 5 16.56 21.06 -8.24
CA PRO A 5 16.14 22.44 -8.08
C PRO A 5 16.68 22.95 -6.74
N ASP A 6 17.26 24.15 -6.76
CA ASP A 6 17.80 24.84 -5.60
C ASP A 6 16.60 25.39 -4.79
N VAL A 7 15.88 24.48 -4.13
CA VAL A 7 14.77 24.81 -3.24
C VAL A 7 15.35 24.99 -1.86
N SER A 8 15.17 26.17 -1.26
CA SER A 8 15.58 26.40 0.12
C SER A 8 14.81 25.50 1.10
N ALA A 9 15.39 25.18 2.25
CA ALA A 9 14.72 24.38 3.27
C ALA A 9 13.40 25.04 3.72
N GLU A 10 13.37 26.36 3.79
CA GLU A 10 12.19 27.16 4.08
C GLU A 10 11.08 27.00 3.03
N GLU A 11 11.44 27.04 1.74
CA GLU A 11 10.48 26.82 0.65
C GLU A 11 9.96 25.38 0.65
N LEU A 12 10.82 24.40 0.92
CA LEU A 12 10.42 23.00 1.03
C LEU A 12 9.42 22.80 2.17
N VAL A 13 9.72 23.33 3.37
CA VAL A 13 8.83 23.23 4.52
C VAL A 13 7.51 23.97 4.27
N ALA A 14 7.54 25.12 3.61
CA ALA A 14 6.32 25.84 3.21
C ALA A 14 5.45 25.02 2.26
N GLN A 15 6.06 24.38 1.24
CA GLN A 15 5.36 23.49 0.31
C GLN A 15 4.76 22.27 1.03
N LEU A 16 5.53 21.64 1.91
CA LEU A 16 5.07 20.50 2.71
C LEU A 16 3.85 20.87 3.56
N LYS A 17 3.89 22.01 4.27
CA LYS A 17 2.76 22.50 5.07
C LYS A 17 1.54 22.85 4.21
N ALA A 18 1.75 23.35 3.00
CA ALA A 18 0.67 23.69 2.08
C ALA A 18 -0.11 22.46 1.58
N THR A 19 0.44 21.25 1.69
CA THR A 19 -0.28 20.01 1.35
C THR A 19 -1.42 19.70 2.31
N GLY A 20 -1.42 20.27 3.52
CA GLY A 20 -2.39 19.95 4.57
C GLY A 20 -2.24 18.54 5.17
N MET A 21 -1.19 17.79 4.78
CA MET A 21 -0.89 16.50 5.36
C MET A 21 -0.42 16.64 6.81
N GLN A 22 -0.79 15.68 7.65
CA GLN A 22 -0.16 15.52 8.95
C GLN A 22 1.23 14.92 8.73
N LEU A 23 2.25 15.74 8.97
CA LEU A 23 3.65 15.36 8.78
C LEU A 23 4.33 15.21 10.15
N PRO A 24 5.25 14.25 10.31
CA PRO A 24 6.13 14.20 11.46
C PRO A 24 6.86 15.53 11.67
N ALA A 25 7.11 15.86 12.94
CA ALA A 25 7.75 17.13 13.30
C ALA A 25 9.09 17.30 12.60
N TRP A 26 9.92 16.25 12.57
CA TRP A 26 11.25 16.22 11.96
C TRP A 26 11.23 16.48 10.45
N MET A 27 10.16 16.12 9.72
CA MET A 27 10.02 16.43 8.30
C MET A 27 9.82 17.92 8.01
N THR A 28 9.47 18.71 9.02
CA THR A 28 9.25 20.15 8.91
C THR A 28 10.25 20.97 9.71
N ASP A 29 11.28 20.32 10.27
CA ASP A 29 12.36 20.96 10.98
C ASP A 29 13.40 21.50 9.98
N ILE A 30 13.45 22.83 9.87
CA ILE A 30 14.34 23.53 8.95
C ILE A 30 15.81 23.30 9.30
N ASP A 31 16.14 23.25 10.59
CA ASP A 31 17.53 23.09 11.03
C ASP A 31 18.00 21.66 10.75
N HIS A 32 17.16 20.67 11.02
CA HIS A 32 17.42 19.27 10.67
C HIS A 32 17.65 19.09 9.15
N ILE A 33 16.79 19.70 8.32
CA ILE A 33 16.92 19.67 6.84
C ILE A 33 18.21 20.34 6.37
N LYS A 34 18.54 21.53 6.92
CA LYS A 34 19.75 22.29 6.52
C LYS A 34 21.04 21.60 6.94
N ASN A 35 21.04 20.99 8.12
CA ASN A 35 22.22 20.31 8.66
C ASN A 35 22.46 18.96 7.99
N GLY A 36 21.46 18.41 7.29
CA GLY A 36 21.58 17.15 6.57
C GLY A 36 21.86 15.97 7.51
N GLU A 37 21.31 16.04 8.73
CA GLU A 37 21.48 15.00 9.73
C GLU A 37 20.84 13.69 9.24
N PRO A 38 21.50 12.53 9.45
CA PRO A 38 20.87 11.26 9.17
C PRO A 38 19.62 11.07 10.03
N LEU A 39 18.58 10.46 9.44
CA LEU A 39 17.40 10.08 10.20
C LEU A 39 17.80 9.12 11.33
N THR A 40 17.27 9.40 12.51
CA THR A 40 17.27 8.45 13.63
C THR A 40 16.45 7.22 13.26
N ARG A 41 16.58 6.18 14.09
CA ARG A 41 15.89 4.92 13.86
C ARG A 41 14.36 5.11 13.93
N GLU A 42 13.91 5.91 14.88
CA GLU A 42 12.51 6.24 15.12
C GLU A 42 11.93 7.02 13.93
N GLU A 43 12.66 8.04 13.44
CA GLU A 43 12.27 8.82 12.27
C GLU A 43 12.20 7.97 11.00
N LEU A 44 13.13 7.03 10.84
CA LEU A 44 13.11 6.09 9.72
C LEU A 44 11.89 5.14 9.79
N LEU A 45 11.50 4.69 10.98
CA LEU A 45 10.30 3.87 11.17
C LEU A 45 9.02 4.65 10.88
N GLU A 46 8.90 5.89 11.37
CA GLU A 46 7.77 6.77 11.04
C GLU A 46 7.69 7.04 9.53
N PHE A 47 8.83 7.33 8.89
CA PHE A 47 8.89 7.49 7.44
C PHE A 47 8.40 6.24 6.71
N ALA A 48 8.85 5.06 7.15
CA ALA A 48 8.47 3.80 6.55
C ALA A 48 6.96 3.55 6.64
N GLU A 49 6.34 3.84 7.79
CA GLU A 49 4.89 3.70 7.97
C GLU A 49 4.09 4.65 7.06
N ILE A 50 4.50 5.92 6.95
CA ILE A 50 3.89 6.89 6.03
C ILE A 50 4.02 6.43 4.59
N HIS A 51 5.23 5.98 4.20
CA HIS A 51 5.51 5.51 2.86
C HIS A 51 4.63 4.29 2.52
N VAL A 52 4.58 3.30 3.40
CA VAL A 52 3.77 2.09 3.25
C VAL A 52 2.30 2.46 3.07
N GLY A 53 1.76 3.38 3.89
CA GLY A 53 0.39 3.86 3.74
C GLY A 53 0.12 4.46 2.36
N GLN A 54 1.01 5.34 1.87
CA GLN A 54 0.88 5.94 0.54
C GLN A 54 0.97 4.90 -0.59
N ARG A 55 1.88 3.93 -0.48
CA ARG A 55 2.05 2.86 -1.46
C ARG A 55 0.84 1.95 -1.52
N ARG A 56 0.34 1.53 -0.37
CA ARG A 56 -0.87 0.71 -0.26
C ARG A 56 -2.07 1.41 -0.87
N ALA A 57 -2.31 2.68 -0.52
CA ALA A 57 -3.39 3.47 -1.10
C ALA A 57 -3.27 3.60 -2.64
N THR A 58 -2.06 3.86 -3.14
CA THR A 58 -1.80 3.96 -4.58
C THR A 58 -2.07 2.63 -5.29
N LEU A 59 -1.65 1.51 -4.72
CA LEU A 59 -1.90 0.17 -5.25
C LEU A 59 -3.39 -0.15 -5.26
N ALA A 60 -4.10 0.12 -4.18
CA ALA A 60 -5.54 -0.08 -4.07
C ALA A 60 -6.30 0.72 -5.14
N LEU A 61 -5.97 2.01 -5.32
CA LEU A 61 -6.57 2.85 -6.37
C LEU A 61 -6.28 2.32 -7.78
N ARG A 62 -5.05 1.89 -8.06
CA ARG A 62 -4.70 1.27 -9.34
C ARG A 62 -5.51 0.00 -9.59
N TYR A 63 -5.63 -0.86 -8.59
CA TYR A 63 -6.45 -2.07 -8.68
C TYR A 63 -7.91 -1.76 -8.98
N LEU A 64 -8.51 -0.77 -8.30
CA LEU A 64 -9.89 -0.35 -8.57
C LEU A 64 -10.08 0.17 -10.00
N ILE A 65 -9.12 0.92 -10.54
CA ILE A 65 -9.16 1.36 -11.95
C ILE A 65 -9.20 0.14 -12.88
N LEU A 66 -8.30 -0.82 -12.68
CA LEU A 66 -8.26 -2.06 -13.48
C LEU A 66 -9.53 -2.90 -13.33
N CYS A 67 -10.10 -2.99 -12.12
CA CYS A 67 -11.40 -3.64 -11.92
C CYS A 67 -12.53 -2.89 -12.63
N GLY A 68 -12.53 -1.57 -12.61
CA GLY A 68 -13.48 -0.75 -13.37
C GLY A 68 -13.39 -0.98 -14.87
N GLU A 69 -12.19 -1.18 -15.41
CA GLU A 69 -11.98 -1.52 -16.82
C GLU A 69 -12.49 -2.93 -17.16
N ARG A 70 -12.33 -3.89 -16.25
CA ARG A 70 -12.73 -5.30 -16.46
C ARG A 70 -14.22 -5.57 -16.22
N PHE A 71 -14.79 -4.99 -15.16
CA PHE A 71 -16.11 -5.35 -14.66
C PHE A 71 -17.07 -4.16 -14.55
N GLY A 72 -16.57 -2.94 -14.70
CA GLY A 72 -17.36 -1.72 -14.59
C GLY A 72 -17.70 -1.34 -13.15
N LYS A 73 -18.81 -0.59 -13.02
CA LYS A 73 -19.35 -0.12 -11.74
C LYS A 73 -20.79 -0.57 -11.59
N GLN A 74 -21.18 -1.01 -10.40
CA GLN A 74 -22.57 -1.32 -10.03
C GLN A 74 -22.87 -0.76 -8.64
N TYR A 75 -24.15 -0.45 -8.38
CA TYR A 75 -24.60 0.11 -7.10
C TYR A 75 -23.84 1.37 -6.64
N GLY A 76 -23.25 2.12 -7.59
CA GLY A 76 -22.46 3.33 -7.31
C GLY A 76 -20.98 3.09 -6.99
N GLY A 77 -20.51 1.83 -6.95
CA GLY A 77 -19.13 1.47 -6.64
C GLY A 77 -18.45 0.62 -7.72
N TYR A 78 -17.15 0.40 -7.57
CA TYR A 78 -16.41 -0.59 -8.37
C TYR A 78 -16.84 -2.00 -7.95
N VAL A 79 -16.84 -2.92 -8.91
CA VAL A 79 -17.16 -4.32 -8.63
C VAL A 79 -16.02 -5.24 -9.06
N PHE A 80 -15.88 -6.32 -8.32
CA PHE A 80 -15.20 -7.53 -8.74
C PHE A 80 -16.28 -8.57 -9.09
N GLN A 81 -16.10 -9.27 -10.21
CA GLN A 81 -17.03 -10.31 -10.63
C GLN A 81 -16.28 -11.61 -10.89
N HIS A 82 -16.74 -12.68 -10.25
CA HIS A 82 -16.29 -14.04 -10.48
C HIS A 82 -17.50 -14.97 -10.55
N ASP A 83 -17.65 -15.68 -11.66
CA ASP A 83 -18.83 -16.46 -12.01
C ASP A 83 -20.14 -15.67 -11.82
N ASN A 84 -21.02 -16.15 -10.93
CA ASN A 84 -22.30 -15.52 -10.58
C ASN A 84 -22.22 -14.67 -9.30
N VAL A 85 -21.02 -14.43 -8.77
CA VAL A 85 -20.78 -13.57 -7.61
C VAL A 85 -20.31 -12.20 -8.07
N ILE A 86 -20.95 -11.16 -7.53
CA ILE A 86 -20.56 -9.77 -7.71
C ILE A 86 -20.28 -9.20 -6.32
N ILE A 87 -19.06 -8.73 -6.12
CA ILE A 87 -18.61 -8.12 -4.87
C ILE A 87 -18.35 -6.65 -5.14
N GLN A 88 -19.00 -5.76 -4.39
CA GLN A 88 -18.64 -4.36 -4.40
C GLN A 88 -17.32 -4.17 -3.65
N ILE A 89 -16.37 -3.51 -4.29
CA ILE A 89 -15.05 -3.22 -3.74
C ILE A 89 -14.81 -1.71 -3.71
N ASP A 90 -14.10 -1.26 -2.69
CA ASP A 90 -13.62 0.11 -2.56
C ASP A 90 -12.16 0.10 -2.09
N GLN A 91 -11.59 1.29 -1.94
CA GLN A 91 -10.19 1.44 -1.57
C GLN A 91 -9.92 0.81 -0.21
N ASN A 92 -10.81 1.02 0.76
CA ASN A 92 -10.65 0.54 2.12
C ASN A 92 -10.65 -1.00 2.19
N ILE A 93 -11.50 -1.67 1.40
CA ILE A 93 -11.52 -3.14 1.29
C ILE A 93 -10.16 -3.66 0.81
N ILE A 94 -9.61 -3.07 -0.25
CA ILE A 94 -8.33 -3.52 -0.83
C ILE A 94 -7.16 -3.19 0.11
N GLU A 95 -7.16 -2.02 0.73
CA GLU A 95 -6.14 -1.67 1.73
C GLU A 95 -6.19 -2.62 2.93
N THR A 96 -7.38 -2.92 3.45
CA THR A 96 -7.57 -3.85 4.57
C THR A 96 -7.07 -5.25 4.21
N LEU A 97 -7.35 -5.72 2.99
CA LEU A 97 -6.83 -6.99 2.49
C LEU A 97 -5.30 -7.02 2.50
N LEU A 98 -4.67 -5.99 1.93
CA LEU A 98 -3.21 -5.89 1.86
C LEU A 98 -2.59 -5.84 3.26
N GLN A 99 -3.17 -5.08 4.17
CA GLN A 99 -2.71 -5.04 5.56
C GLN A 99 -2.80 -6.42 6.21
N ALA A 100 -3.96 -7.06 6.13
CA ALA A 100 -4.23 -8.31 6.84
C ALA A 100 -3.45 -9.51 6.28
N GLN A 101 -3.29 -9.60 4.96
CA GLN A 101 -2.75 -10.80 4.31
C GLN A 101 -1.29 -10.65 3.85
N VAL A 102 -0.84 -9.42 3.61
CA VAL A 102 0.53 -9.17 3.12
C VAL A 102 1.37 -8.50 4.19
N GLU A 103 0.92 -7.36 4.73
CA GLU A 103 1.74 -6.59 5.67
C GLU A 103 1.88 -7.29 7.02
N SER A 104 0.79 -7.84 7.57
CA SER A 104 0.85 -8.64 8.81
C SER A 104 1.78 -9.82 8.68
N ALA A 105 1.71 -10.57 7.58
CA ALA A 105 2.60 -11.72 7.34
C ALA A 105 4.08 -11.32 7.29
N ILE A 106 4.40 -10.14 6.76
CA ILE A 106 5.77 -9.60 6.78
C ILE A 106 6.16 -9.19 8.20
N LEU A 107 5.28 -8.52 8.94
CA LEU A 107 5.54 -8.02 10.29
C LEU A 107 5.68 -9.15 11.33
N GLU A 108 5.00 -10.27 11.12
CA GLU A 108 5.07 -11.47 11.97
C GLU A 108 6.35 -12.27 11.75
N HIS A 109 7.10 -12.00 10.67
CA HIS A 109 8.36 -12.69 10.41
C HIS A 109 9.42 -12.33 11.47
N PRO A 110 10.15 -13.31 12.05
CA PRO A 110 11.10 -13.04 13.15
C PRO A 110 12.23 -12.06 12.81
N GLU A 111 12.62 -12.00 11.53
CA GLU A 111 13.65 -11.09 11.02
C GLU A 111 13.10 -9.75 10.52
N ALA A 112 11.80 -9.49 10.71
CA ALA A 112 11.17 -8.26 10.27
C ALA A 112 11.72 -7.05 11.02
N ASP A 113 12.07 -6.01 10.27
CA ASP A 113 12.56 -4.75 10.78
C ASP A 113 11.41 -3.73 10.95
N GLY A 114 10.27 -4.20 11.48
CA GLY A 114 9.01 -3.46 11.51
C GLY A 114 8.57 -3.01 10.12
N TYR A 115 8.00 -1.80 10.03
CA TYR A 115 7.52 -1.23 8.77
C TYR A 115 8.61 -0.97 7.73
N ILE A 116 9.91 -0.98 8.10
CA ILE A 116 10.99 -0.90 7.11
C ILE A 116 11.01 -2.14 6.22
N SER A 117 10.71 -3.32 6.77
CA SER A 117 10.57 -4.54 5.95
C SER A 117 9.39 -4.44 4.98
N VAL A 118 8.25 -3.91 5.42
CA VAL A 118 7.06 -3.70 4.58
C VAL A 118 7.34 -2.66 3.49
N MET A 119 8.02 -1.57 3.84
CA MET A 119 8.45 -0.54 2.88
C MET A 119 9.33 -1.13 1.79
N ARG A 120 10.35 -1.92 2.17
CA ARG A 120 11.24 -2.60 1.20
C ARG A 120 10.46 -3.52 0.27
N PHE A 121 9.49 -4.26 0.82
CA PHE A 121 8.62 -5.11 0.02
C PHE A 121 7.84 -4.35 -1.06
N TYR A 122 7.20 -3.22 -0.71
CA TYR A 122 6.49 -2.40 -1.71
C TYR A 122 7.44 -1.79 -2.74
N MET A 123 8.63 -1.33 -2.32
CA MET A 123 9.65 -0.80 -3.23
C MET A 123 10.13 -1.87 -4.22
N MET A 124 10.40 -3.09 -3.76
CA MET A 124 10.78 -4.21 -4.64
C MET A 124 9.65 -4.59 -5.59
N SER A 125 8.40 -4.54 -5.13
CA SER A 125 7.23 -4.82 -5.95
C SER A 125 7.05 -3.80 -7.07
N GLU A 126 7.26 -2.51 -6.79
CA GLU A 126 7.25 -1.46 -7.81
C GLU A 126 8.38 -1.64 -8.84
N GLN A 127 9.59 -1.97 -8.38
CA GLN A 127 10.70 -2.24 -9.28
C GLN A 127 10.41 -3.41 -10.24
N LYS A 128 9.80 -4.48 -9.74
CA LYS A 128 9.36 -5.61 -10.58
C LYS A 128 8.27 -5.23 -11.57
N LEU A 129 7.32 -4.38 -11.17
CA LEU A 129 6.32 -3.85 -12.09
C LEU A 129 6.98 -3.05 -13.23
N GLU A 130 7.93 -2.17 -12.90
CA GLU A 130 8.60 -1.32 -13.89
C GLU A 130 9.54 -2.10 -14.83
N GLN A 131 10.27 -3.08 -14.30
CA GLN A 131 11.30 -3.80 -15.05
C GLN A 131 10.76 -5.03 -15.78
N GLU A 132 9.81 -5.74 -15.18
CA GLU A 132 9.32 -7.04 -15.65
C GLU A 132 7.86 -6.98 -16.08
N SER A 133 7.19 -5.82 -15.96
CA SER A 133 5.73 -5.70 -16.15
C SER A 133 4.93 -6.66 -15.26
N SER A 134 5.51 -7.04 -14.11
CA SER A 134 4.91 -7.98 -13.17
C SER A 134 3.80 -7.29 -12.36
N ASN A 135 2.56 -7.74 -12.56
CA ASN A 135 1.36 -7.27 -11.83
C ASN A 135 1.01 -8.17 -10.63
N TRP A 136 2.01 -8.86 -10.07
CA TRP A 136 1.78 -9.97 -9.15
C TRP A 136 0.89 -9.62 -7.93
N LEU A 137 0.94 -8.39 -7.43
CA LEU A 137 0.06 -7.94 -6.34
C LEU A 137 -1.41 -7.82 -6.77
N ASN A 138 -1.68 -7.43 -8.01
CA ASN A 138 -3.04 -7.44 -8.54
C ASN A 138 -3.51 -8.88 -8.76
N ASP A 139 -2.64 -9.76 -9.24
CA ASP A 139 -2.94 -11.18 -9.42
C ASP A 139 -3.26 -11.84 -8.07
N PHE A 140 -2.50 -11.51 -7.03
CA PHE A 140 -2.78 -11.93 -5.65
C PHE A 140 -4.15 -11.46 -5.16
N ILE A 141 -4.52 -10.20 -5.40
CA ILE A 141 -5.84 -9.68 -5.00
C ILE A 141 -6.96 -10.42 -5.76
N ASP A 142 -6.78 -10.65 -7.06
CA ASP A 142 -7.76 -11.38 -7.88
C ASP A 142 -7.93 -12.83 -7.43
N GLU A 143 -6.83 -13.51 -7.10
CA GLU A 143 -6.83 -14.88 -6.58
C GLU A 143 -7.57 -14.93 -5.24
N PHE A 144 -7.25 -14.03 -4.30
CA PHE A 144 -7.91 -13.98 -3.00
C PHE A 144 -9.44 -13.74 -3.14
N LEU A 145 -9.85 -12.78 -3.98
CA LEU A 145 -11.27 -12.50 -4.20
C LEU A 145 -11.98 -13.65 -4.93
N THR A 146 -11.29 -14.35 -5.83
CA THR A 146 -11.79 -15.54 -6.53
C THR A 146 -12.01 -16.71 -5.58
N GLU A 147 -11.02 -17.00 -4.73
CA GLU A 147 -11.12 -18.05 -3.71
C GLU A 147 -12.23 -17.73 -2.70
N GLY A 148 -12.29 -16.49 -2.22
CA GLY A 148 -13.36 -16.02 -1.34
C GLY A 148 -14.74 -16.18 -1.98
N SER A 149 -14.89 -15.83 -3.27
CA SER A 149 -16.14 -16.01 -4.02
C SER A 149 -16.53 -17.49 -4.15
N THR A 150 -15.55 -18.36 -4.42
CA THR A 150 -15.76 -19.81 -4.51
C THR A 150 -16.22 -20.41 -3.16
N LEU A 151 -15.60 -19.97 -2.06
CA LEU A 151 -15.99 -20.37 -0.70
C LEU A 151 -17.43 -19.93 -0.38
N LEU A 152 -17.80 -18.70 -0.74
CA LEU A 152 -19.16 -18.19 -0.56
C LEU A 152 -20.19 -19.01 -1.35
N LEU A 153 -19.89 -19.39 -2.60
CA LEU A 153 -20.78 -20.20 -3.43
C LEU A 153 -20.91 -21.64 -2.94
N SER A 154 -19.82 -22.23 -2.48
CA SER A 154 -19.80 -23.63 -2.04
C SER A 154 -20.52 -23.85 -0.70
N GLY A 155 -20.74 -22.80 0.09
CA GLY A 155 -21.27 -22.89 1.44
C GLY A 155 -20.34 -23.61 2.43
N ASN A 156 -19.13 -24.00 1.98
CA ASN A 156 -18.14 -24.71 2.76
C ASN A 156 -17.21 -23.73 3.48
N LEU A 157 -17.77 -22.87 4.32
CA LEU A 157 -16.99 -22.16 5.33
C LEU A 157 -16.58 -23.18 6.40
N GLN A 158 -15.58 -24.00 6.09
CA GLN A 158 -14.94 -24.85 7.10
C GLN A 158 -14.19 -23.91 8.05
N GLN A 159 -14.39 -24.09 9.36
CA GLN A 159 -13.55 -23.42 10.34
C GLN A 159 -12.08 -23.78 10.05
N PRO A 160 -11.16 -22.82 10.03
CA PRO A 160 -9.75 -23.13 9.84
C PRO A 160 -9.36 -24.16 10.90
N THR A 161 -8.92 -25.33 10.43
CA THR A 161 -8.40 -26.36 11.32
C THR A 161 -6.97 -25.92 11.63
N GLU A 162 -6.85 -25.17 12.72
CA GLU A 162 -5.60 -24.70 13.32
C GLU A 162 -4.83 -23.62 12.53
N LEU A 163 -4.97 -22.37 12.99
CA LEU A 163 -3.93 -21.36 12.84
C LEU A 163 -2.92 -21.60 13.97
N HIS A 164 -1.78 -22.19 13.63
CA HIS A 164 -0.62 -22.29 14.52
C HIS A 164 0.37 -21.16 14.22
#